data_AF-A0A7W0MW26-F1
#
_entry.id   AF-A0A7W0MW26-F1
#
_cell.length_a   1.000
_cell.length_b   1.000
_cell.length_c   1.000
_cell.angle_alpha   90.00
_cell.angle_beta   90.00
_cell.angle_gamma   90.00
#
_symmetry.space_group_name_H-M   'P 1'
#
loop_
_entity.id
_entity.type
_entity.pdbx_description
1 polymer ?
#
loop_
_entity_poly.entity_id
_entity_poly.type
_entity_poly.pdbx_seq_one_letter_code
_entity_poly.pdbx_strand_id
1 'polypeptide(L)'
;MSATEVPEVEATVPEGGDRLLGRRVRGPSALGGDRRRFVTLTVALAVTDFKLRFFGTALGYLWQLMRPLALFGVLYVIFSVVLALDDAPFYAEALLLGLVLYTFLGDATKGSVSSIVNRESLVRKIEFPRLAVPLSVVLTALFNLVMNLLPVFVFLLIDGGQVRWSWLELPLLIAALAVFSTGLAMLLSSLYVRYRDVDPIWEV
;
A
#
# COMPACT_ATOMS: atom_id res chain seq x y z
N MET A 1 7.08 -29.77 -75.76
CA MET A 1 8.21 -28.82 -75.63
C MET A 1 7.63 -27.56 -75.01
N SER A 2 7.76 -27.23 -73.73
CA SER A 2 8.66 -27.64 -72.65
C SER A 2 7.87 -27.49 -71.34
N ALA A 3 7.85 -28.51 -70.49
CA ALA A 3 7.43 -28.34 -69.10
C ALA A 3 8.59 -27.68 -68.36
N THR A 4 8.35 -26.53 -67.74
CA THR A 4 9.35 -25.83 -66.94
C THR A 4 9.46 -26.56 -65.60
N GLU A 5 10.47 -27.42 -65.45
CA GLU A 5 10.83 -28.01 -64.16
C GLU A 5 11.23 -26.89 -63.19
N VAL A 6 10.51 -26.81 -62.07
CA VAL A 6 10.87 -25.98 -60.93
C VAL A 6 11.97 -26.73 -60.17
N PRO A 7 13.16 -26.15 -59.95
CA PRO A 7 14.20 -26.83 -59.19
C PRO A 7 13.77 -26.96 -57.72
N GLU A 8 13.75 -28.19 -57.23
CA GLU A 8 13.50 -28.53 -55.84
C GLU A 8 14.66 -28.01 -54.99
N VAL A 9 14.42 -26.91 -54.27
CA VAL A 9 15.39 -26.36 -53.32
C VAL A 9 15.39 -27.28 -52.11
N GLU A 10 16.32 -28.22 -52.11
CA GLU A 10 16.61 -29.08 -50.96
C GLU A 10 17.15 -28.21 -49.82
N ALA A 11 16.24 -27.84 -48.91
CA ALA A 11 16.57 -27.14 -47.69
C ALA A 11 17.42 -28.06 -46.81
N THR A 12 18.73 -27.92 -46.92
CA THR A 12 19.70 -28.53 -46.02
C THR A 12 19.48 -27.96 -44.62
N VAL A 13 18.79 -28.74 -43.77
CA VAL A 13 18.64 -28.45 -42.35
C VAL A 13 20.04 -28.57 -41.72
N PRO A 14 20.63 -27.49 -41.16
CA PRO A 14 21.93 -27.60 -40.54
C PRO A 14 21.82 -28.45 -39.27
N GLU A 15 22.46 -29.63 -39.26
CA GLU A 15 22.55 -30.57 -38.11
C GLU A 15 23.42 -30.04 -36.95
N GLY A 16 23.26 -28.77 -36.59
CA GLY A 16 24.01 -28.10 -35.51
C GLY A 16 23.14 -27.31 -34.54
N GLY A 17 21.82 -27.36 -34.67
CA GLY A 17 20.88 -26.55 -33.89
C GLY A 17 20.60 -27.01 -32.45
N ASP A 18 20.93 -28.26 -32.11
CA ASP A 18 20.53 -28.85 -30.82
C ASP A 18 21.40 -28.43 -29.63
N ARG A 19 22.55 -27.80 -29.88
CA ARG A 19 23.47 -27.34 -28.82
C ARG A 19 23.07 -26.00 -28.20
N LEU A 20 22.07 -25.32 -28.76
CA LEU A 20 21.54 -24.06 -28.22
C LEU A 20 20.15 -24.23 -27.58
N LEU A 21 19.62 -25.45 -27.51
CA LEU A 21 18.36 -25.75 -26.87
C LEU A 21 18.52 -25.92 -25.35
N GLY A 22 18.14 -24.87 -24.63
CA GLY A 22 17.47 -25.06 -23.35
C GLY A 22 18.38 -25.15 -22.13
N ARG A 23 19.12 -24.08 -21.84
CA ARG A 23 19.25 -23.70 -20.43
C ARG A 23 17.82 -23.35 -19.98
N ARG A 24 17.09 -24.32 -19.41
CA ARG A 24 15.77 -24.08 -18.82
C ARG A 24 15.94 -22.96 -17.81
N VAL A 25 15.64 -21.73 -18.22
CA VAL A 25 15.50 -20.61 -17.30
C VAL A 25 14.32 -21.02 -16.44
N ARG A 26 14.64 -21.39 -15.19
CA ARG A 26 13.67 -21.80 -14.19
C ARG A 26 12.60 -20.72 -14.15
N GLY A 27 11.38 -21.06 -14.54
CA GLY A 27 10.24 -20.16 -14.44
C GLY A 27 10.16 -19.60 -13.02
N PRO A 28 10.05 -18.27 -12.83
CA PRO A 28 10.00 -17.66 -11.51
C PRO A 28 8.90 -18.27 -10.63
N SER A 29 9.32 -19.15 -9.73
CA SER A 29 8.43 -19.76 -8.75
C SER A 29 7.91 -18.69 -7.79
N ALA A 30 6.63 -18.76 -7.41
CA ALA A 30 5.99 -17.88 -6.45
C ALA A 30 6.69 -17.79 -5.07
N LEU A 31 7.65 -18.69 -4.79
CA LEU A 31 8.48 -18.77 -3.59
C LEU A 31 9.99 -18.90 -3.93
N GLY A 32 10.42 -18.42 -5.11
CA GLY A 32 11.75 -18.65 -5.67
C GLY A 32 12.86 -17.78 -5.12
N GLY A 33 13.52 -18.25 -4.06
CA GLY A 33 14.94 -18.02 -3.76
C GLY A 33 15.36 -16.66 -3.22
N ASP A 34 14.84 -15.54 -3.75
CA ASP A 34 15.37 -14.21 -3.44
C ASP A 34 14.33 -13.33 -2.74
N ARG A 35 14.26 -13.48 -1.40
CA ARG A 35 13.50 -12.57 -0.52
C ARG A 35 13.82 -11.10 -0.81
N ARG A 36 15.08 -10.82 -1.16
CA ARG A 36 15.54 -9.48 -1.54
C ARG A 36 14.81 -8.94 -2.76
N ARG A 37 14.59 -9.74 -3.81
CA ARG A 37 13.90 -9.30 -5.03
C ARG A 37 12.42 -9.01 -4.77
N PHE A 38 11.75 -9.83 -3.97
CA PHE A 38 10.38 -9.57 -3.53
C PHE A 38 10.29 -8.24 -2.77
N VAL A 39 11.18 -8.03 -1.79
CA VAL A 39 11.23 -6.78 -1.01
C VAL A 39 11.55 -5.58 -1.91
N THR A 40 12.54 -5.69 -2.81
CA THR A 40 12.89 -4.61 -3.74
C THR A 40 11.73 -4.25 -4.65
N LEU A 41 10.98 -5.21 -5.17
CA LEU A 41 9.81 -4.94 -6.02
C LEU A 41 8.67 -4.30 -5.23
N THR A 42 8.36 -4.81 -4.04
CA THR A 42 7.33 -4.24 -3.17
C THR A 42 7.68 -2.81 -2.76
N VAL A 43 8.93 -2.56 -2.37
CA VAL A 43 9.43 -1.22 -2.02
C VAL A 43 9.43 -0.31 -3.24
N ALA A 44 9.88 -0.78 -4.41
CA ALA A 44 9.88 0.02 -5.63
C ALA A 44 8.46 0.42 -6.05
N LEU A 45 7.49 -0.49 -5.96
CA LEU A 45 6.08 -0.18 -6.23
C LEU A 45 5.52 0.81 -5.21
N ALA A 46 5.75 0.60 -3.92
CA ALA A 46 5.29 1.51 -2.88
C ALA A 46 5.93 2.91 -3.02
N VAL A 47 7.23 2.98 -3.30
CA VAL A 47 7.93 4.25 -3.56
C VAL A 47 7.42 4.89 -4.84
N THR A 48 7.13 4.13 -5.89
CA THR A 48 6.59 4.68 -7.14
C THR A 48 5.17 5.20 -6.95
N ASP A 49 4.30 4.47 -6.25
CA ASP A 49 2.95 4.92 -5.92
C ASP A 49 2.98 6.14 -5.00
N PHE A 50 3.86 6.15 -4.00
CA PHE A 50 4.10 7.31 -3.15
C PHE A 50 4.59 8.49 -3.99
N LYS A 51 5.59 8.29 -4.86
CA LYS A 51 6.05 9.33 -5.78
C LYS A 51 4.93 9.81 -6.70
N LEU A 52 4.10 8.93 -7.26
CA LEU A 52 2.98 9.35 -8.12
C LEU A 52 1.91 10.14 -7.35
N ARG A 53 1.72 9.86 -6.06
CA ARG A 53 0.81 10.62 -5.18
C ARG A 53 1.40 11.94 -4.68
N PHE A 54 2.73 12.03 -4.52
CA PHE A 54 3.41 13.17 -3.86
C PHE A 54 4.34 14.00 -4.77
N PHE A 55 4.74 13.53 -5.96
CA PHE A 55 5.44 14.35 -6.96
C PHE A 55 4.43 15.20 -7.70
N GLY A 56 4.24 16.43 -7.22
CA GLY A 56 3.44 17.39 -7.95
C GLY A 56 3.32 18.77 -7.33
N THR A 57 3.33 18.93 -6.00
CA THR A 57 3.35 20.25 -5.32
C THR A 57 3.25 20.06 -3.79
N ALA A 58 3.79 21.01 -3.01
CA ALA A 58 3.46 21.18 -1.59
C ALA A 58 1.93 21.25 -1.35
N LEU A 59 1.17 21.65 -2.38
CA LEU A 59 -0.28 21.70 -2.40
C LEU A 59 -0.95 20.32 -2.26
N GLY A 60 -0.41 19.26 -2.87
CA GLY A 60 -0.93 17.90 -2.73
C GLY A 60 -0.74 17.33 -1.31
N TYR A 61 0.41 17.62 -0.70
CA TYR A 61 0.69 17.26 0.69
C TYR A 61 -0.23 18.01 1.67
N LEU A 62 -0.35 19.33 1.49
CA LEU A 62 -1.26 20.15 2.30
C LEU A 62 -2.70 19.65 2.17
N TRP A 63 -3.14 19.33 0.96
CA TRP A 63 -4.48 18.81 0.70
C TRP A 63 -4.76 17.49 1.44
N GLN A 64 -3.79 16.58 1.47
CA GLN A 64 -3.93 15.31 2.17
C GLN A 64 -4.07 15.49 3.68
N LEU A 65 -3.35 16.44 4.27
CA LEU A 65 -3.45 16.79 5.69
C LEU A 65 -4.74 17.56 6.00
N MET A 66 -5.21 18.41 5.09
CA MET A 66 -6.41 19.23 5.31
C MET A 66 -7.64 18.38 5.59
N ARG A 67 -7.79 17.21 4.97
CA ARG A 67 -8.96 16.35 5.18
C ARG A 67 -9.08 15.84 6.63
N PRO A 68 -8.08 15.15 7.21
CA PRO A 68 -8.13 14.73 8.61
C PRO A 68 -8.13 15.94 9.57
N LEU A 69 -7.40 17.02 9.27
CA LEU A 69 -7.41 18.22 10.13
C LEU A 69 -8.77 18.92 10.15
N ALA A 70 -9.48 19.00 9.02
CA ALA A 70 -10.81 19.58 8.97
C ALA A 70 -11.82 18.73 9.76
N LEU A 71 -11.76 17.41 9.60
CA LEU A 71 -12.60 16.50 10.38
C LEU A 71 -12.28 16.59 11.88
N PHE A 72 -10.99 16.64 12.24
CA PHE A 72 -10.57 16.91 13.61
C PHE A 72 -11.13 18.23 14.13
N GLY A 73 -11.01 19.32 13.38
CA GLY A 73 -11.53 20.63 13.80
C GLY A 73 -13.04 20.61 14.04
N VAL A 74 -13.80 19.95 13.17
CA VAL A 74 -15.25 19.76 13.35
C VAL A 74 -15.54 18.96 14.62
N LEU A 75 -14.88 17.81 14.81
CA LEU A 75 -15.07 16.96 15.98
C LEU A 75 -14.67 17.70 17.26
N TYR A 76 -13.52 18.37 17.25
CA TYR A 76 -13.01 19.15 18.38
C TYR A 76 -13.99 20.25 18.78
N VAL A 77 -14.52 21.03 17.83
CA VAL A 77 -15.51 22.08 18.14
C VAL A 77 -16.79 21.47 18.73
N ILE A 78 -17.30 20.39 18.17
CA ILE A 78 -18.53 19.76 18.68
C ILE A 78 -18.31 19.21 20.10
N PHE A 79 -17.25 18.45 20.32
CA PHE A 79 -17.05 17.77 21.60
C PHE A 79 -16.46 18.69 22.68
N SER A 80 -15.55 19.60 22.33
CA SER A 80 -14.90 20.50 23.28
C SER A 80 -15.70 21.78 23.51
N VAL A 81 -16.28 22.40 22.47
CA VAL A 81 -16.95 23.71 22.62
C VAL A 81 -18.45 23.56 22.85
N VAL A 82 -19.12 22.69 22.10
CA VAL A 82 -20.59 22.53 22.21
C VAL A 82 -20.97 21.64 23.38
N LEU A 83 -20.27 20.51 23.55
CA LEU A 83 -20.56 19.54 24.60
C LEU A 83 -19.75 19.77 25.89
N ALA A 84 -18.74 20.65 25.88
CA ALA A 84 -17.87 20.93 27.02
C ALA A 84 -17.32 19.67 27.69
N LEU A 85 -16.90 18.68 26.88
CA LEU A 85 -16.33 17.41 27.34
C LEU A 85 -14.81 17.48 27.51
N ASP A 86 -14.27 18.69 27.64
CA ASP A 86 -12.85 19.00 27.80
C ASP A 86 -12.29 18.77 29.21
N ASP A 87 -13.03 18.06 30.06
CA ASP A 87 -12.56 17.66 31.41
C ASP A 87 -11.31 16.77 31.38
N ALA A 88 -10.96 16.17 30.24
CA ALA A 88 -9.78 15.32 30.09
C ALA A 88 -8.53 16.12 29.67
N PRO A 89 -7.40 15.99 30.39
CA PRO A 89 -6.14 16.60 29.97
C PRO A 89 -5.71 16.00 28.62
N PHE A 90 -5.25 16.87 27.70
CA PHE A 90 -4.80 16.52 26.35
C PHE A 90 -5.88 15.89 25.44
N TYR A 91 -7.13 16.33 25.58
CA TYR A 91 -8.26 15.84 24.77
C TYR A 91 -8.04 16.02 23.27
N ALA A 92 -7.48 17.17 22.86
CA ALA A 92 -7.24 17.49 21.45
C ALA A 92 -6.22 16.52 20.82
N GLU A 93 -5.13 16.24 21.52
CA GLU A 93 -4.06 15.33 21.09
C GLU A 93 -4.58 13.89 20.99
N ALA A 94 -5.34 13.45 21.99
CA ALA A 94 -5.94 12.12 22.01
C ALA A 94 -6.93 11.94 20.85
N LEU A 95 -7.77 12.95 20.59
CA LEU A 95 -8.73 12.94 19.49
C LEU A 95 -8.02 12.91 18.13
N LEU A 96 -7.01 13.77 17.93
CA LEU A 96 -6.25 13.82 16.69
C LEU A 96 -5.49 12.52 16.45
N LEU A 97 -4.82 11.97 17.47
CA LEU A 97 -4.11 10.70 17.38
C LEU A 97 -5.07 9.56 17.02
N GLY A 98 -6.21 9.46 17.71
CA GLY A 98 -7.23 8.46 17.42
C GLY A 98 -7.73 8.55 15.97
N LEU A 99 -7.97 9.76 15.47
CA LEU A 99 -8.40 9.99 14.10
C LEU A 99 -7.32 9.57 13.08
N VAL A 100 -6.06 9.89 13.34
CA VAL A 100 -4.92 9.53 12.48
C VAL A 100 -4.71 8.00 12.44
N LEU A 101 -4.86 7.31 13.56
CA LEU A 101 -4.77 5.85 13.60
C LEU A 101 -5.96 5.17 12.90
N TYR A 102 -7.17 5.71 13.07
CA TYR A 102 -8.37 5.20 12.40
C TYR A 102 -8.29 5.38 10.88
N THR A 103 -7.86 6.55 10.41
CA THR A 103 -7.68 6.83 8.98
C THR A 103 -6.60 5.93 8.36
N PHE A 104 -5.51 5.65 9.07
CA PHE A 104 -4.53 4.65 8.63
C PHE A 104 -5.17 3.26 8.42
N LEU A 105 -6.00 2.81 9.36
CA LEU A 105 -6.67 1.51 9.24
C LEU A 105 -7.59 1.45 8.01
N GLY A 106 -8.39 2.50 7.78
CA GLY A 106 -9.23 2.62 6.60
C GLY A 106 -8.41 2.63 5.30
N ASP A 107 -7.39 3.48 5.21
CA ASP A 107 -6.51 3.57 4.04
C ASP A 107 -5.81 2.24 3.72
N ALA A 108 -5.32 1.54 4.75
CA ALA A 108 -4.65 0.25 4.60
C ALA A 108 -5.62 -0.86 4.15
N THR A 109 -6.82 -0.91 4.72
CA THR A 109 -7.78 -2.00 4.47
C THR A 109 -8.63 -1.76 3.23
N LYS A 110 -9.37 -0.65 3.17
CA LYS A 110 -10.25 -0.28 2.05
C LYS A 110 -9.46 -0.05 0.78
N GLY A 111 -8.28 0.56 0.88
CA GLY A 111 -7.35 0.68 -0.25
C GLY A 111 -6.90 -0.68 -0.79
N SER A 112 -6.78 -1.70 0.07
CA SER A 112 -6.33 -3.04 -0.32
C SER A 112 -7.43 -3.91 -0.91
N VAL A 113 -8.69 -3.72 -0.53
CA VAL A 113 -9.87 -4.44 -1.06
C VAL A 113 -9.87 -4.41 -2.58
N SER A 114 -9.87 -3.22 -3.18
CA SER A 114 -9.93 -3.04 -4.64
C SER A 114 -8.58 -3.13 -5.35
N SER A 115 -7.46 -3.17 -4.61
CA SER A 115 -6.10 -3.06 -5.16
C SER A 115 -5.74 -4.15 -6.16
N ILE A 116 -6.14 -5.40 -5.92
CA ILE A 116 -5.85 -6.55 -6.78
C ILE A 116 -6.58 -6.43 -8.12
N VAL A 117 -7.85 -6.01 -8.10
CA VAL A 117 -8.67 -5.87 -9.31
C VAL A 117 -8.23 -4.64 -10.12
N ASN A 118 -7.94 -3.53 -9.46
CA ASN A 118 -7.47 -2.32 -10.13
C ASN A 118 -6.10 -2.49 -10.82
N ARG A 119 -5.27 -3.44 -10.35
CA ARG A 119 -3.96 -3.77 -10.94
C ARG A 119 -3.96 -5.09 -11.73
N GLU A 120 -5.13 -5.58 -12.15
CA GLU A 120 -5.26 -6.83 -12.89
C GLU A 120 -4.40 -6.87 -14.17
N SER A 121 -4.28 -5.73 -14.87
CA SER A 121 -3.46 -5.61 -16.10
C SER A 121 -1.96 -5.78 -15.85
N LEU A 122 -1.48 -5.44 -14.65
CA LEU A 122 -0.09 -5.63 -14.21
C LEU A 122 0.16 -7.07 -13.75
N VAL A 123 -0.77 -7.63 -12.96
CA VAL A 123 -0.68 -9.01 -12.45
C VAL A 123 -0.72 -10.04 -13.58
N ARG A 124 -1.42 -9.76 -14.68
CA ARG A 124 -1.49 -10.65 -15.86
C ARG A 124 -0.27 -10.58 -16.78
N LYS A 125 0.51 -9.49 -16.76
CA LYS A 125 1.62 -9.25 -17.71
C LYS A 125 3.01 -9.60 -17.17
N ILE A 126 3.16 -9.68 -15.85
CA ILE A 126 4.43 -9.99 -15.19
C ILE A 126 4.12 -10.96 -14.05
N GLU A 127 4.92 -12.01 -13.87
CA GLU A 127 4.79 -12.97 -12.76
C GLU A 127 5.01 -12.28 -11.40
N PHE A 128 3.97 -11.64 -10.88
CA PHE A 128 3.99 -10.96 -9.58
C PHE A 128 3.31 -11.81 -8.51
N PRO A 129 3.93 -11.94 -7.32
CA PRO A 129 3.27 -12.52 -6.17
C PRO A 129 2.04 -11.68 -5.82
N ARG A 130 0.86 -12.30 -5.84
CA ARG A 130 -0.45 -11.65 -5.65
C ARG A 130 -0.56 -10.90 -4.32
N LEU A 131 0.23 -11.32 -3.33
CA LEU A 131 0.32 -10.70 -2.00
C LEU A 131 1.14 -9.41 -1.97
N ALA A 132 1.98 -9.14 -2.98
CA ALA A 132 2.77 -7.90 -3.04
C ALA A 132 1.89 -6.66 -3.26
N VAL A 133 0.73 -6.82 -3.91
CA VAL A 133 -0.16 -5.71 -4.26
C VAL A 133 -0.87 -5.14 -3.01
N PRO A 134 -1.56 -5.94 -2.17
CA PRO A 134 -2.10 -5.42 -0.90
C PRO A 134 -1.00 -4.88 0.02
N LEU A 135 0.16 -5.54 0.05
CA LEU A 135 1.28 -5.12 0.89
C LEU A 135 1.84 -3.74 0.48
N SER A 136 1.89 -3.42 -0.83
CA SER A 136 2.33 -2.10 -1.28
C SER A 136 1.35 -1.01 -0.89
N VAL A 137 0.04 -1.31 -0.83
CA VAL A 137 -0.98 -0.38 -0.35
C VAL A 137 -0.82 -0.11 1.14
N VAL A 138 -0.69 -1.15 1.96
CA VAL A 138 -0.47 -1.00 3.40
C VAL A 138 0.82 -0.21 3.68
N LEU A 139 1.88 -0.48 2.93
CA LEU A 139 3.13 0.27 3.06
C LEU A 139 2.96 1.75 2.68
N THR A 140 2.16 2.05 1.65
CA THR A 140 1.81 3.43 1.28
C THR A 140 0.99 4.12 2.38
N ALA A 141 0.02 3.41 2.97
CA ALA A 141 -0.75 3.90 4.11
C ALA A 141 0.16 4.15 5.33
N LEU A 142 1.19 3.33 5.55
CA LEU A 142 2.16 3.53 6.63
C LEU A 142 2.98 4.81 6.44
N PHE A 143 3.41 5.11 5.21
CA PHE A 143 4.04 6.39 4.90
C PHE A 143 3.10 7.57 5.16
N ASN A 144 1.82 7.44 4.80
CA ASN A 144 0.80 8.45 5.11
C ASN A 144 0.61 8.64 6.62
N LEU A 145 0.61 7.55 7.40
CA LEU A 145 0.50 7.60 8.85
C LEU A 145 1.65 8.40 9.46
N VAL A 146 2.90 8.13 9.04
CA VAL A 146 4.08 8.87 9.51
C VAL A 146 3.94 10.37 9.20
N MET A 147 3.42 10.71 8.03
CA MET A 147 3.17 12.11 7.67
C MET A 147 2.04 12.75 8.49
N ASN A 148 0.98 12.02 8.79
CA ASN A 148 -0.14 12.51 9.61
C ASN A 148 0.19 12.55 11.11
N LEU A 149 1.23 11.86 11.56
CA LEU A 149 1.75 11.96 12.92
C LEU A 149 2.52 13.29 13.16
N LEU A 150 3.05 13.93 12.12
CA LEU A 150 3.75 15.22 12.26
C LEU A 150 2.87 16.30 12.94
N PRO A 151 1.62 16.57 12.49
CA PRO A 151 0.72 17.46 13.20
C PRO A 151 0.49 17.09 14.66
N VAL A 152 0.33 15.79 14.97
CA VAL A 152 0.13 15.31 16.36
C VAL A 152 1.30 15.74 17.24
N PHE A 153 2.53 15.56 16.78
CA PHE A 153 3.72 15.99 17.52
C PHE A 153 3.79 17.51 17.67
N VAL A 154 3.40 18.28 16.65
CA VAL A 154 3.37 19.74 16.73
C VAL A 154 2.41 20.22 17.82
N PHE A 155 1.19 19.68 17.88
CA PHE A 155 0.23 20.01 18.93
C PHE A 155 0.75 19.66 20.32
N LEU A 156 1.33 18.46 20.47
CA LEU A 156 1.85 17.99 21.75
C LEU A 156 3.01 18.85 22.29
N LEU A 157 3.83 19.42 21.41
CA LEU A 157 4.89 20.36 21.78
C LEU A 157 4.33 21.74 22.18
N ILE A 158 3.27 22.21 21.54
CA ILE A 158 2.60 23.48 21.88
C ILE A 158 1.98 23.39 23.28
N ASP A 159 1.37 22.25 23.61
CA ASP A 159 0.73 21.98 24.91
C ASP A 159 1.73 21.69 26.05
N GLY A 160 3.04 21.81 25.79
CA GLY A 160 4.09 21.62 26.80
C GLY A 160 4.26 20.17 27.25
N GLY A 161 3.89 19.20 26.40
CA GLY A 161 3.99 17.78 26.71
C GLY A 161 5.42 17.37 27.07
N GLN A 162 5.59 16.84 28.29
CA GLN A 162 6.88 16.31 28.73
C GLN A 162 7.18 14.99 28.02
N VAL A 163 8.38 14.87 27.44
CA VAL A 163 8.85 13.60 26.86
C VAL A 163 9.03 12.60 27.99
N ARG A 164 8.15 11.61 28.04
CA ARG A 164 8.14 10.54 29.03
C ARG A 164 8.58 9.23 28.37
N TRP A 165 9.11 8.30 29.16
CA TRP A 165 9.46 6.96 28.68
C TRP A 165 8.29 6.20 28.04
N SER A 166 7.06 6.54 28.41
CA SER A 166 5.82 6.03 27.79
C SER A 166 5.73 6.29 26.28
N TRP A 167 6.50 7.24 25.73
CA TRP A 167 6.55 7.49 24.29
C TRP A 167 7.12 6.31 23.50
N LEU A 168 7.86 5.41 24.15
CA LEU A 168 8.36 4.20 23.50
C LEU A 168 7.25 3.18 23.20
N GLU A 169 6.08 3.33 23.85
CA GLU A 169 4.90 2.50 23.60
C GLU A 169 4.24 2.87 22.27
N LEU A 170 4.37 4.13 21.81
CA LEU A 170 3.79 4.60 20.55
C LEU A 170 4.30 3.82 19.33
N PRO A 171 5.63 3.68 19.10
CA PRO A 171 6.15 2.86 18.01
C PRO A 171 5.69 1.41 18.08
N LEU A 172 5.58 0.84 19.29
CA LEU A 172 5.11 -0.53 19.49
C LEU A 172 3.64 -0.69 19.10
N LEU A 173 2.79 0.26 19.52
CA LEU A 173 1.37 0.29 19.14
C LEU A 173 1.18 0.48 17.64
N ILE A 174 1.95 1.38 17.02
CA ILE A 174 1.92 1.59 15.57
C ILE A 174 2.37 0.32 14.83
N ALA A 175 3.41 -0.36 15.32
CA ALA A 175 3.88 -1.60 14.72
C ALA A 175 2.82 -2.72 14.85
N ALA A 176 2.20 -2.86 16.02
CA ALA A 176 1.12 -3.81 16.24
C ALA A 176 -0.08 -3.53 15.32
N LEU A 177 -0.48 -2.26 15.22
CA LEU A 177 -1.55 -1.83 14.32
C LEU A 177 -1.19 -2.11 12.87
N ALA A 178 0.04 -1.82 12.44
CA ALA A 178 0.49 -2.09 11.07
C ALA A 178 0.46 -3.59 10.73
N VAL A 179 0.89 -4.46 11.66
CA VAL A 179 0.81 -5.92 11.47
C VAL A 179 -0.65 -6.38 11.38
N PHE A 180 -1.51 -5.88 12.28
CA PHE A 180 -2.94 -6.17 12.27
C PHE A 180 -3.61 -5.73 10.97
N SER A 181 -3.40 -4.47 10.56
CA SER A 181 -3.91 -3.91 9.32
C SER A 181 -3.41 -4.66 8.10
N THR A 182 -2.15 -5.13 8.10
CA THR A 182 -1.61 -5.97 7.02
C THR A 182 -2.36 -7.29 6.91
N GLY A 183 -2.55 -8.01 8.03
CA GLY A 183 -3.30 -9.26 8.04
C GLY A 183 -4.74 -9.07 7.55
N LEU A 184 -5.41 -8.03 8.04
CA LEU A 184 -6.78 -7.71 7.67
C LEU A 184 -6.90 -7.31 6.19
N ALA A 185 -5.98 -6.46 5.69
CA ALA A 185 -5.92 -6.06 4.29
C ALA A 185 -5.74 -7.27 3.35
N MET A 186 -4.88 -8.23 3.72
CA MET A 186 -4.68 -9.45 2.95
C MET A 186 -5.93 -10.33 2.92
N LEU A 187 -6.61 -10.49 4.06
CA LEU A 187 -7.86 -11.25 4.16
C LEU A 187 -8.96 -10.62 3.31
N LEU A 188 -9.18 -9.31 3.45
CA LEU A 188 -10.20 -8.58 2.70
C LEU A 188 -9.94 -8.59 1.20
N SER A 189 -8.70 -8.39 0.78
CA SER A 189 -8.31 -8.43 -0.63
C SER A 189 -8.51 -9.83 -1.24
N SER A 190 -8.19 -10.90 -0.48
CA SER A 190 -8.46 -12.27 -0.90
C SER A 190 -9.96 -12.57 -1.00
N LEU A 191 -10.78 -12.01 -0.09
CA LEU A 191 -12.23 -12.20 -0.09
C LEU A 191 -12.89 -11.46 -1.26
N TYR A 192 -12.42 -10.25 -1.57
CA TYR A 192 -12.94 -9.42 -2.66
C TYR A 192 -12.81 -10.08 -4.04
N VAL A 193 -11.75 -10.86 -4.26
CA VAL A 193 -11.56 -11.63 -5.51
C VAL A 193 -12.73 -12.61 -5.73
N ARG A 194 -13.32 -13.15 -4.66
CA ARG A 194 -14.45 -14.08 -4.74
C ARG A 194 -15.80 -13.37 -4.60
N TYR A 195 -15.88 -12.35 -3.75
CA TYR A 195 -17.10 -11.62 -3.42
C TYR A 195 -16.88 -10.13 -3.60
N ARG A 196 -17.37 -9.59 -4.72
CA ARG A 196 -17.25 -8.15 -5.01
C ARG A 196 -18.04 -7.26 -4.04
N ASP A 197 -19.02 -7.84 -3.33
CA ASP A 197 -19.83 -7.12 -2.33
C ASP A 197 -19.05 -6.76 -1.05
N VAL A 198 -17.81 -7.23 -0.90
CA VAL A 198 -16.96 -6.85 0.25
C VAL A 198 -16.65 -5.35 0.26
N ASP A 199 -16.52 -4.71 -0.91
CA ASP A 199 -16.20 -3.28 -1.02
C ASP A 199 -17.30 -2.37 -0.43
N PRO A 200 -18.60 -2.52 -0.79
CA PRO A 200 -19.67 -1.76 -0.14
C PRO A 200 -19.94 -2.17 1.32
N ILE A 201 -19.59 -3.39 1.74
CA ILE A 201 -19.77 -3.81 3.15
C ILE A 201 -18.67 -3.23 4.05
N TRP A 202 -17.45 -3.12 3.53
CA TRP A 202 -16.29 -2.61 4.26
C TRP A 202 -16.13 -1.10 4.05
N GLU A 203 -16.92 -0.32 4.80
CA GLU A 203 -16.92 1.14 4.66
C GLU A 203 -15.86 1.87 5.50
N VAL A 204 -15.12 1.15 6.35
CA VAL A 204 -14.08 1.66 7.27
C VAL A 204 -13.05 2.56 6.57
#